data_AF-A0A3S0DTZ0-F1
#
_entry.id   AF-A0A3S0DTZ0-F1
#
_cell.length_a   1.000
_cell.length_b   1.000
_cell.length_c   1.000
_cell.angle_alpha   90.00
_cell.angle_beta   90.00
_cell.angle_gamma   90.00
#
_symmetry.space_group_name_H-M   'P 1'
#
loop_
_entity.id
_entity.type
_entity.pdbx_description
1 polymer ?
#
loop_
_entity_poly.entity_id
_entity_poly.type
_entity_poly.pdbx_seq_one_letter_code
_entity_poly.pdbx_strand_id
1 'polypeptide(L)'
;MYIFLISQEKKVWAKRCEFFKQYIKHRKNKPSVEWRSGKKQYYFDGDEYFITKEGCFVLEKDYQNSFAINFKGTLPSIIYPNGTKEWWANRKLHRNNGPAIEYSNGDKEWWWNGKRHNYQNPAVIIGNKQYFFEYGEFLKCIIK
;
A
#
# COMPACT_ATOMS: atom_id res chain seq x y z
N MET A 1 -8.73 16.36 -10.12
CA MET A 1 -7.96 17.33 -10.92
C MET A 1 -6.51 17.32 -10.44
N TYR A 2 -5.56 16.93 -11.28
CA TYR A 2 -4.14 16.98 -10.94
C TYR A 2 -3.60 18.35 -11.33
N ILE A 3 -2.91 19.03 -10.42
CA ILE A 3 -2.25 20.30 -10.74
C ILE A 3 -0.75 20.04 -10.87
N PHE A 4 -0.22 20.52 -11.99
CA PHE A 4 1.21 20.59 -12.26
C PHE A 4 1.68 22.00 -11.94
N LEU A 5 2.38 22.17 -10.81
CA LEU A 5 2.99 23.44 -10.45
C LEU A 5 4.44 23.42 -10.90
N ILE A 6 4.76 24.25 -11.89
CA ILE A 6 6.13 24.51 -12.31
C ILE A 6 6.58 25.80 -11.65
N SER A 7 7.59 25.73 -10.79
CA SER A 7 8.40 26.91 -10.48
C SER A 7 9.66 26.88 -11.33
N GLN A 8 10.41 27.99 -11.36
CA GLN A 8 11.71 28.04 -12.04
C GLN A 8 12.70 26.99 -11.52
N GLU A 9 12.45 26.36 -10.36
CA GLU A 9 13.41 25.45 -9.70
C GLU A 9 12.96 23.98 -9.66
N LYS A 10 11.65 23.72 -9.64
CA LYS A 10 11.11 22.36 -9.48
C LYS A 10 9.77 22.16 -10.18
N LYS A 11 9.51 20.92 -10.53
CA LYS A 11 8.22 20.41 -11.01
C LYS A 11 7.53 19.67 -9.87
N VAL A 12 6.27 19.99 -9.58
CA VAL A 12 5.47 19.36 -8.54
C VAL A 12 4.19 18.78 -9.14
N TRP A 13 3.91 17.51 -8.83
CA TRP A 13 2.65 16.84 -9.11
C TRP A 13 1.84 16.74 -7.82
N ALA A 14 0.64 17.32 -7.84
CA ALA A 14 -0.25 17.35 -6.68
C ALA A 14 -1.71 17.07 -7.08
N LYS A 15 -2.50 16.62 -6.11
CA LYS A 15 -3.97 16.50 -6.23
C LYS A 15 -4.64 17.31 -5.13
N ARG A 16 -5.84 17.82 -5.39
CA ARG A 16 -6.68 18.41 -4.34
C ARG A 16 -7.13 17.30 -3.37
N CYS A 17 -6.92 17.50 -2.09
CA CYS A 17 -7.47 16.67 -1.03
C CYS A 17 -8.72 17.34 -0.48
N GLU A 18 -9.87 16.67 -0.62
CA GLU A 18 -11.15 17.22 -0.12
C GLU A 18 -11.19 17.25 1.42
N PHE A 19 -10.55 16.29 2.09
CA PHE A 19 -10.52 16.22 3.55
C PHE A 19 -9.78 17.41 4.18
N PHE A 20 -8.58 17.70 3.69
CA PHE A 20 -7.76 18.82 4.18
C PHE A 20 -8.03 20.15 3.46
N LYS A 21 -8.91 20.15 2.44
CA LYS A 21 -9.18 21.30 1.56
C LYS A 21 -7.90 21.94 0.97
N GLN A 22 -6.85 21.16 0.75
CA GLN A 22 -5.54 21.62 0.28
C GLN A 22 -4.96 20.73 -0.83
N TYR A 23 -3.97 21.23 -1.57
CA TYR A 23 -3.22 20.43 -2.52
C TYR A 23 -2.16 19.59 -1.81
N ILE A 24 -2.22 18.28 -2.01
CA ILE A 24 -1.25 17.32 -1.48
C ILE A 24 -0.40 16.77 -2.62
N LYS A 25 0.89 16.60 -2.38
CA LYS A 25 1.81 16.01 -3.35
C LYS A 25 1.36 14.59 -3.65
N HIS A 26 1.24 14.27 -4.94
CA HIS A 26 0.74 12.97 -5.37
C HIS A 26 1.27 12.65 -6.75
N ARG A 27 1.97 11.52 -6.87
CA ARG A 27 2.29 10.88 -8.15
C ARG A 27 2.63 9.41 -7.90
N LYS A 28 1.91 8.50 -8.53
CA LYS A 28 2.14 7.06 -8.39
C LYS A 28 3.34 6.60 -9.22
N ASN A 29 4.21 5.77 -8.63
CA ASN A 29 5.39 5.12 -9.22
C ASN A 29 6.36 6.08 -9.95
N LYS A 30 6.32 7.38 -9.63
CA LYS A 30 7.09 8.44 -10.27
C LYS A 30 7.31 9.56 -9.24
N PRO A 31 8.40 10.33 -9.36
CA PRO A 31 8.68 11.40 -8.41
C PRO A 31 7.59 12.48 -8.47
N SER A 32 6.98 12.79 -7.34
CA SER A 32 5.98 13.87 -7.26
C SER A 32 6.63 15.24 -7.12
N VAL A 33 7.93 15.28 -6.85
CA VAL A 33 8.74 16.49 -6.96
C VAL A 33 10.05 16.16 -7.67
N GLU A 34 10.37 16.93 -8.70
CA GLU A 34 11.62 16.87 -9.45
C GLU A 34 12.27 18.26 -9.45
N TRP A 35 13.49 18.37 -8.93
CA TRP A 35 14.26 19.63 -8.95
C TRP A 35 15.15 19.68 -10.19
N ARG A 36 15.47 20.89 -10.66
CA ARG A 36 16.47 21.07 -11.73
C ARG A 36 17.85 20.49 -11.38
N SER A 37 18.20 20.43 -10.09
CA SER A 37 19.43 19.79 -9.61
C SER A 37 19.48 18.26 -9.78
N GLY A 38 18.38 17.64 -10.22
CA GLY A 38 18.26 16.19 -10.36
C GLY A 38 17.76 15.47 -9.11
N LYS A 39 17.62 16.17 -7.96
CA LYS A 39 16.96 15.62 -6.77
C LYS A 39 15.52 15.21 -7.11
N LYS A 40 15.05 14.12 -6.51
CA LYS A 40 13.70 13.57 -6.66
C LYS A 40 13.12 13.25 -5.30
N GLN A 41 11.83 13.54 -5.11
CA GLN A 41 11.05 13.07 -3.97
C GLN A 41 9.74 12.48 -4.46
N TYR A 42 9.27 11.44 -3.79
CA TYR A 42 8.10 10.68 -4.22
C TYR A 42 7.04 10.78 -3.13
N TYR A 43 5.82 11.14 -3.52
CA TYR A 43 4.70 11.28 -2.61
C TYR A 43 3.45 10.61 -3.19
N PHE A 44 2.75 9.81 -2.39
CA PHE A 44 1.47 9.25 -2.76
C PHE A 44 0.46 9.64 -1.69
N ASP A 45 -0.55 10.41 -2.10
CA ASP A 45 -1.59 10.91 -1.20
C ASP A 45 -1.06 11.75 -0.02
N GLY A 46 0.05 12.47 -0.26
CA GLY A 46 0.71 13.31 0.74
C GLY A 46 1.83 12.60 1.50
N ASP A 47 1.87 11.28 1.47
CA ASP A 47 2.85 10.47 2.20
C ASP A 47 4.10 10.24 1.34
N GLU A 48 5.29 10.48 1.90
CA GLU A 48 6.55 10.28 1.19
C GLU A 48 6.82 8.79 1.01
N TYR A 49 7.30 8.39 -0.16
CA TYR A 49 7.67 7.00 -0.43
C TYR A 49 9.00 6.94 -1.20
N PHE A 50 9.58 5.75 -1.30
CA PHE A 50 10.70 5.46 -2.18
C PHE A 50 10.39 4.23 -3.02
N ILE A 51 11.04 4.15 -4.19
CA ILE A 51 10.89 3.02 -5.11
C ILE A 51 12.21 2.26 -5.11
N THR A 52 12.17 0.96 -4.90
CA THR A 52 13.30 0.04 -5.09
C THR A 52 12.97 -0.97 -6.20
N LYS A 53 13.92 -1.85 -6.52
CA LYS A 53 13.68 -2.96 -7.45
C LYS A 53 12.62 -3.94 -6.91
N GLU A 54 12.45 -3.99 -5.59
CA GLU A 54 11.50 -4.85 -4.89
C GLU A 54 10.10 -4.23 -4.78
N GLY A 55 9.93 -2.90 -4.85
CA GLY A 55 8.61 -2.26 -4.75
C GLY A 55 8.63 -0.78 -4.35
N CYS A 56 7.44 -0.22 -4.12
CA CYS A 56 7.25 1.14 -3.57
C CYS A 56 6.98 1.07 -2.06
N PHE A 57 7.74 1.81 -1.25
CA PHE A 57 7.71 1.79 0.22
C PHE A 57 7.46 3.20 0.78
N VAL A 58 6.45 3.36 1.64
CA VAL A 58 6.16 4.65 2.32
C VAL A 58 7.11 4.86 3.51
N LEU A 59 7.66 6.07 3.66
CA LEU A 59 8.59 6.46 4.74
C LEU A 59 7.85 6.88 6.03
N GLU A 60 8.39 6.47 7.18
CA GLU A 60 8.22 7.21 8.45
C GLU A 60 9.60 7.43 9.10
N LYS A 61 9.73 8.52 9.87
CA LYS A 61 11.00 9.16 10.27
C LYS A 61 11.74 8.52 11.45
N ASP A 62 11.37 7.35 11.95
CA ASP A 62 12.04 6.75 13.12
C ASP A 62 12.65 5.38 12.82
N TYR A 63 13.98 5.40 12.74
CA TYR A 63 14.90 4.33 12.31
C TYR A 63 14.94 3.08 13.24
N GLN A 64 14.00 2.93 14.17
CA GLN A 64 13.94 1.75 15.06
C GLN A 64 12.68 0.89 14.92
N ASN A 65 11.65 1.36 14.21
CA ASN A 65 10.39 0.63 14.00
C ASN A 65 9.95 0.61 12.54
N SER A 66 10.87 0.32 11.63
CA SER A 66 10.58 0.15 10.21
C SER A 66 9.55 -0.98 10.00
N PHE A 67 8.36 -0.60 9.53
CA PHE A 67 7.58 -1.14 8.41
C PHE A 67 6.17 -0.53 8.47
N ALA A 68 6.01 0.60 7.77
CA ALA A 68 4.78 1.23 7.29
C ALA A 68 3.48 0.87 8.04
N ILE A 69 3.22 1.58 9.14
CA ILE A 69 1.90 1.64 9.76
C ILE A 69 1.16 2.79 9.07
N ASN A 70 0.32 2.49 8.08
CA ASN A 70 -0.70 3.46 7.71
C ASN A 70 -1.58 3.64 8.96
N PHE A 71 -1.59 4.85 9.54
CA PHE A 71 -2.30 5.19 10.78
C PHE A 71 -3.80 4.83 10.77
N LYS A 72 -4.39 4.44 9.63
CA LYS A 72 -5.76 3.94 9.52
C LYS A 72 -5.94 2.66 8.68
N GLY A 73 -4.87 2.01 8.23
CA GLY A 73 -4.95 0.84 7.34
C GLY A 73 -5.63 1.12 5.99
N THR A 74 -5.67 2.39 5.56
CA THR A 74 -6.42 2.82 4.37
C THR A 74 -5.63 2.66 3.07
N LEU A 75 -4.30 2.78 3.12
CA LEU A 75 -3.40 2.61 1.98
C LEU A 75 -2.47 1.40 2.18
N PRO A 76 -2.05 0.74 1.09
CA PRO A 76 -1.07 -0.35 1.18
C PRO A 76 0.29 0.17 1.65
N SER A 77 0.96 -0.66 2.43
CA SER A 77 2.33 -0.44 2.90
C SER A 77 3.36 -0.69 1.79
N ILE A 78 3.07 -1.65 0.89
CA ILE A 78 3.91 -2.01 -0.25
C ILE A 78 3.05 -2.11 -1.50
N ILE A 79 3.54 -1.56 -2.61
CA ILE A 79 2.98 -1.78 -3.95
C ILE A 79 4.09 -2.28 -4.87
N TYR A 80 3.91 -3.47 -5.42
CA TYR A 80 4.85 -4.09 -6.36
C TYR A 80 4.64 -3.56 -7.79
N PRO A 81 5.67 -3.63 -8.66
CA PRO A 81 5.57 -3.18 -10.04
C PRO A 81 4.45 -3.85 -10.85
N ASN A 82 4.14 -5.12 -10.56
CA ASN A 82 3.05 -5.86 -11.20
C ASN A 82 1.66 -5.38 -10.74
N GLY A 83 1.56 -4.54 -9.71
CA GLY A 83 0.30 -4.06 -9.15
C GLY A 83 -0.18 -4.80 -7.90
N THR A 84 0.53 -5.85 -7.46
CA THR A 84 0.28 -6.49 -6.16
C THR A 84 0.48 -5.48 -5.03
N LYS A 85 -0.37 -5.56 -4.01
CA LYS A 85 -0.34 -4.65 -2.86
C LYS A 85 -0.33 -5.46 -1.57
N GLU A 86 0.40 -4.96 -0.57
CA GLU A 86 0.42 -5.55 0.76
C GLU A 86 0.17 -4.49 1.84
N TRP A 87 -0.52 -4.92 2.90
CA TRP A 87 -0.79 -4.14 4.09
C TRP A 87 -0.12 -4.79 5.29
N TRP A 88 0.65 -3.98 6.02
CA TRP A 88 1.43 -4.41 7.15
C TRP A 88 1.07 -3.57 8.39
N ALA A 89 1.05 -4.20 9.55
CA ALA A 89 0.98 -3.54 10.85
C ALA A 89 1.93 -4.25 11.81
N ASN A 90 2.71 -3.51 12.59
CA ASN A 90 3.67 -4.07 13.55
C ASN A 90 4.57 -5.17 12.95
N ARG A 91 5.10 -4.93 11.73
CA ARG A 91 5.95 -5.87 10.98
C ARG A 91 5.29 -7.21 10.63
N LYS A 92 3.96 -7.27 10.60
CA LYS A 92 3.20 -8.45 10.21
C LYS A 92 2.14 -8.08 9.18
N LEU A 93 1.86 -8.99 8.25
CA LEU A 93 0.72 -8.85 7.34
C LEU A 93 -0.56 -8.71 8.17
N HIS A 94 -1.25 -7.60 7.95
CA HIS A 94 -2.43 -7.24 8.71
C HIS A 94 -3.21 -6.16 7.97
N ARG A 95 -4.53 -6.34 7.86
CA ARG A 95 -5.45 -5.27 7.47
C ARG A 95 -6.80 -5.47 8.16
N ASN A 96 -7.27 -4.44 8.88
CA ASN A 96 -8.54 -4.50 9.60
C ASN A 96 -9.75 -4.71 8.67
N ASN A 97 -9.78 -3.97 7.55
CA ASN A 97 -10.92 -3.92 6.65
C ASN A 97 -10.52 -4.33 5.24
N GLY A 98 -10.39 -5.64 5.01
CA GLY A 98 -10.11 -6.22 3.70
C GLY A 98 -8.88 -7.13 3.66
N PRO A 99 -8.48 -7.58 2.47
CA PRO A 99 -7.32 -8.46 2.32
C PRO A 99 -6.02 -7.72 2.64
N ALA A 100 -5.13 -8.39 3.34
CA ALA A 100 -3.78 -7.88 3.61
C ALA A 100 -2.84 -8.06 2.41
N ILE A 101 -3.20 -8.92 1.44
CA ILE A 101 -2.54 -9.00 0.13
C ILE A 101 -3.60 -8.98 -0.96
N GLU A 102 -3.45 -8.06 -1.91
CA GLU A 102 -4.21 -8.04 -3.17
C GLU A 102 -3.25 -8.30 -4.32
N TYR A 103 -3.37 -9.46 -4.98
CA TYR A 103 -2.53 -9.79 -6.12
C TYR A 103 -3.03 -9.11 -7.40
N SER A 104 -2.09 -8.83 -8.30
CA SER A 104 -2.39 -8.22 -9.61
C SER A 104 -3.32 -9.05 -10.50
N ASN A 105 -3.36 -10.37 -10.31
CA ASN A 105 -4.26 -11.30 -11.01
C ASN A 105 -5.67 -11.36 -10.40
N GLY A 106 -5.93 -10.64 -9.31
CA GLY A 106 -7.23 -10.61 -8.62
C GLY A 106 -7.34 -11.54 -7.40
N ASP A 107 -6.35 -12.41 -7.17
CA ASP A 107 -6.28 -13.26 -5.97
C ASP A 107 -6.09 -12.40 -4.71
N LYS A 108 -6.54 -12.93 -3.57
CA LYS A 108 -6.58 -12.18 -2.31
C LYS A 108 -6.22 -13.07 -1.12
N GLU A 109 -5.47 -12.49 -0.19
CA GLU A 109 -5.19 -13.10 1.11
C GLU A 109 -5.51 -12.16 2.27
N TRP A 110 -6.14 -12.71 3.29
CA TRP A 110 -6.49 -12.02 4.53
C TRP A 110 -5.58 -12.53 5.64
N TRP A 111 -5.00 -11.57 6.36
CA TRP A 111 -4.07 -11.82 7.43
C TRP A 111 -4.42 -10.97 8.64
N TRP A 112 -4.36 -11.59 9.81
CA TRP A 112 -4.52 -10.94 11.11
C TRP A 112 -3.28 -11.21 11.95
N ASN A 113 -2.51 -10.16 12.25
CA ASN A 113 -1.28 -10.24 13.04
C ASN A 113 -0.30 -11.30 12.52
N GLY A 114 -0.12 -11.36 11.18
CA GLY A 114 0.83 -12.27 10.53
C GLY A 114 0.35 -13.70 10.42
N LYS A 115 -0.93 -13.97 10.69
CA LYS A 115 -1.57 -15.28 10.53
C LYS A 115 -2.71 -15.20 9.54
N ARG A 116 -2.82 -16.17 8.62
CA ARG A 116 -3.97 -16.26 7.71
C ARG A 116 -5.26 -16.41 8.52
N HIS A 117 -6.17 -15.48 8.35
CA HIS A 117 -7.45 -15.46 9.07
C HIS A 117 -8.40 -14.48 8.38
N ASN A 118 -9.66 -14.89 8.22
CA ASN A 118 -10.74 -14.01 7.78
C ASN A 118 -12.04 -14.48 8.47
N TYR A 119 -12.68 -13.60 9.23
CA TYR A 119 -13.81 -14.00 10.07
C TYR A 119 -14.95 -14.56 9.23
N GLN A 120 -15.27 -15.85 9.42
CA GLN A 120 -16.32 -16.63 8.72
C GLN A 120 -16.20 -16.68 7.18
N ASN A 121 -15.12 -16.15 6.61
CA ASN A 121 -14.90 -16.02 5.18
C ASN A 121 -13.59 -16.73 4.78
N PRO A 122 -13.35 -16.97 3.48
CA PRO A 122 -12.08 -17.50 3.03
C PRO A 122 -10.93 -16.57 3.40
N ALA A 123 -9.86 -17.11 3.98
CA ALA A 123 -8.65 -16.34 4.23
C ALA A 123 -7.75 -16.27 2.99
N VAL A 124 -7.95 -17.17 2.02
CA VAL A 124 -7.25 -17.15 0.72
C VAL A 124 -8.26 -17.42 -0.39
N ILE A 125 -8.28 -16.59 -1.42
CA ILE A 125 -9.05 -16.79 -2.64
C ILE A 125 -8.07 -16.81 -3.82
N ILE A 126 -8.02 -17.94 -4.52
CA ILE A 126 -7.16 -18.15 -5.70
C ILE A 126 -8.04 -18.67 -6.82
N GLY A 127 -8.31 -17.84 -7.83
CA GLY A 127 -9.29 -18.15 -8.88
C GLY A 127 -10.64 -18.54 -8.28
N ASN A 128 -11.07 -19.79 -8.50
CA ASN A 128 -12.32 -20.33 -7.94
C ASN A 128 -12.13 -21.15 -6.65
N LYS A 129 -10.91 -21.27 -6.13
CA LYS A 129 -10.60 -21.97 -4.88
C LYS A 129 -10.66 -21.01 -3.71
N GLN A 130 -11.26 -21.46 -2.62
CA GLN A 130 -11.39 -20.71 -1.38
C GLN A 130 -10.87 -21.54 -0.21
N TYR A 131 -9.86 -21.02 0.49
CA TYR A 131 -9.25 -21.69 1.63
C TYR A 131 -9.60 -20.95 2.92
N PHE A 132 -10.05 -21.70 3.90
CA PHE A 132 -10.44 -21.20 5.21
C PHE A 132 -9.32 -21.50 6.20
N PHE A 133 -8.93 -20.47 6.96
CA PHE A 133 -7.93 -20.56 8.00
C PHE A 133 -8.43 -19.86 9.26
N GLU A 134 -8.08 -20.42 10.42
CA GLU A 134 -8.29 -19.80 11.71
C GLU A 134 -6.95 -19.61 12.43
N TYR A 135 -6.50 -18.35 12.51
CA TYR A 135 -5.24 -17.98 13.17
C TYR A 135 -4.01 -18.75 12.64
N GLY A 136 -4.00 -19.00 11.33
CA GLY A 136 -2.93 -19.72 10.62
C GLY A 136 -3.20 -21.21 10.44
N GLU A 137 -4.15 -21.79 11.16
CA GLU A 137 -4.50 -23.21 11.04
C GLU A 137 -5.45 -23.42 9.86
N PHE A 138 -5.14 -24.39 9.01
CA PHE A 138 -5.99 -24.74 7.88
C PHE A 138 -7.25 -25.45 8.36
N LEU A 139 -8.42 -24.99 7.90
CA LEU A 139 -9.70 -25.62 8.21
C LEU A 139 -10.21 -26.47 7.05
N LYS A 140 -10.40 -25.85 5.88
CA LYS A 140 -10.97 -26.49 4.70
C LYS A 140 -10.68 -25.72 3.43
N CYS A 141 -10.85 -26.40 2.30
CA CYS A 141 -10.85 -25.82 0.97
C CYS A 141 -12.20 -26.11 0.31
N ILE A 142 -12.74 -25.13 -0.42
CA ILE A 142 -13.89 -25.32 -1.30
C ILE A 142 -13.57 -24.79 -2.69
N ILE A 143 -14.19 -25.40 -3.70
CA ILE A 143 -14.10 -24.98 -5.10
C ILE A 143 -15.47 -24.46 -5.49
N LYS A 144 -15.53 -23.26 -6.04
CA LYS A 144 -16.76 -22.66 -6.59
C LYS A 144 -16.83 -22.81 -8.10
#